data_AF-A0AAE1U9Q3-F1
#
_entry.id   AF-A0AAE1U9Q3-F1
#
_cell.length_a   1.000
_cell.length_b   1.000
_cell.length_c   1.000
_cell.angle_alpha   90.00
_cell.angle_beta   90.00
_cell.angle_gamma   90.00
#
_symmetry.space_group_name_H-M   'P 1'
#
loop_
_entity.id
_entity.type
_entity.pdbx_description
1 polymer ?
#
loop_
_entity_poly.entity_id
_entity_poly.type
_entity_poly.pdbx_seq_one_letter_code
_entity_poly.pdbx_strand_id
1 'polypeptide(L)'
;MHVAQGIAMLMPQRLEMLPQFLKVVDPTVAIDPAPLSFVLPKPKSKPQWQSLYHPFQPMMWVLVISLNLIIPTAFILIAYAGGHLESGTGVRTVRVLLWQDQGRLPTLAPARLLLLGWMIFALLIGVSYRCKLTAFLTIHKFPERPETVQELAKTGIP
;
A
#
# COMPACT_ATOMS: atom_id res chain seq x y z
N MET A 1 23.24 -42.18 26.83
CA MET A 1 24.14 -41.73 25.74
C MET A 1 24.97 -42.93 25.32
N HIS A 2 24.63 -43.57 24.19
CA HIS A 2 25.24 -44.83 23.77
C HIS A 2 26.75 -44.71 23.47
N VAL A 3 27.23 -43.54 23.04
CA VAL A 3 28.67 -43.30 22.82
C VAL A 3 29.44 -43.25 24.14
N ALA A 4 28.94 -42.52 25.13
CA ALA A 4 29.57 -42.42 26.46
C ALA A 4 29.60 -43.76 27.22
N GLN A 5 28.71 -44.68 26.88
CA GLN A 5 28.61 -46.01 27.46
C GLN A 5 29.41 -47.08 26.69
N GLY A 6 30.14 -46.68 25.62
CA GLY A 6 30.91 -47.60 24.78
C GLY A 6 30.05 -48.51 23.88
N ILE A 7 28.75 -48.21 23.74
CA ILE A 7 27.79 -48.99 22.96
C ILE A 7 27.82 -48.57 21.47
N ALA A 8 28.21 -47.33 21.18
CA ALA A 8 28.31 -46.79 19.81
C ALA A 8 29.63 -46.05 19.61
N MET A 9 30.26 -46.24 18.44
CA MET A 9 31.53 -45.56 18.10
C MET A 9 31.32 -44.13 17.61
N LEU A 10 30.20 -43.85 16.92
CA LEU A 10 29.89 -42.55 16.34
C LEU A 10 28.41 -42.22 16.53
N MET A 11 28.08 -40.93 16.63
CA MET A 11 26.71 -40.43 16.74
C MET A 11 26.44 -39.37 15.64
N PRO A 12 25.93 -39.77 14.47
CA PRO A 12 25.66 -38.86 13.34
C PRO A 12 24.33 -38.10 13.51
N GLN A 13 24.05 -37.61 14.72
CA GLN A 13 22.87 -36.79 15.00
C GLN A 13 23.25 -35.32 15.15
N ARG A 14 22.30 -34.43 14.86
CA ARG A 14 22.44 -32.99 15.08
C ARG A 14 22.39 -32.73 16.58
N LEU A 15 23.55 -32.58 17.20
CA LEU A 15 23.71 -32.13 18.58
C LEU A 15 24.13 -30.67 18.61
N GLU A 16 23.49 -29.90 19.50
CA GLU A 16 23.96 -28.57 19.81
C GLU A 16 25.16 -28.66 20.75
N MET A 17 26.22 -27.91 20.44
CA MET A 17 27.45 -27.87 21.24
C MET A 17 27.21 -27.10 22.55
N LEU A 18 26.62 -27.79 23.52
CA LEU A 18 26.41 -27.26 24.86
C LEU A 18 27.64 -27.58 25.74
N PRO A 19 28.04 -26.68 26.66
CA PRO A 19 29.21 -26.87 27.52
C PRO A 19 29.11 -28.11 28.42
N GLN A 20 27.90 -28.57 28.72
CA GLN A 20 27.69 -29.83 29.44
C GLN A 20 28.01 -31.08 28.60
N PHE A 21 27.79 -31.05 27.28
CA PHE A 21 28.03 -32.21 26.40
C PHE A 21 29.51 -32.36 26.04
N LEU A 22 30.26 -31.25 25.98
CA LEU A 22 31.71 -31.25 25.77
C LEU A 22 32.50 -31.99 26.87
N LYS A 23 31.89 -32.23 28.04
CA LYS A 23 32.52 -33.00 29.12
C LYS A 23 32.43 -34.52 28.91
N VAL A 24 31.56 -34.97 28.00
CA VAL A 24 31.19 -36.38 27.84
C VAL A 24 31.54 -36.89 26.44
N VAL A 25 31.49 -36.03 25.43
CA VAL A 25 31.74 -36.38 24.02
C VAL A 25 32.54 -35.27 23.36
N ASP A 26 33.55 -35.64 22.58
CA ASP A 26 34.33 -34.72 21.75
C ASP A 26 33.66 -34.52 20.38
N PRO A 27 33.08 -33.34 20.07
CA PRO A 27 32.53 -33.06 18.74
C PRO A 27 33.65 -32.70 17.75
N THR A 28 33.43 -32.97 16.47
CA THR A 28 34.39 -32.65 15.40
C THR A 28 34.37 -31.18 15.00
N VAL A 29 33.32 -30.74 14.29
CA VAL A 29 33.18 -29.36 13.81
C VAL A 29 31.71 -29.00 13.66
N ALA A 30 31.38 -27.73 13.93
CA ALA A 30 30.06 -27.19 13.58
C ALA A 30 29.95 -27.10 12.06
N ILE A 31 29.13 -27.99 11.48
CA ILE A 31 28.81 -27.93 10.04
C ILE A 31 27.72 -26.88 9.77
N ASP A 32 26.75 -26.75 10.68
CA ASP A 32 25.57 -25.89 10.51
C ASP A 32 25.38 -25.00 11.75
N PRO A 33 25.58 -23.67 11.64
CA PRO A 33 25.32 -22.76 12.75
C PRO A 33 23.82 -22.71 13.05
N ALA A 34 23.45 -22.97 14.31
CA ALA A 34 22.07 -22.89 14.77
C ALA A 34 21.87 -21.60 15.59
N PRO A 35 21.52 -20.46 14.96
CA PRO A 35 21.17 -19.26 15.70
C PRO A 35 19.84 -19.45 16.42
N LEU A 36 19.68 -18.80 17.57
CA LEU A 36 18.41 -18.75 18.29
C LEU A 36 17.37 -18.06 17.41
N SER A 37 16.31 -18.78 17.05
CA SER A 37 15.20 -18.28 16.24
C SER A 37 13.88 -18.68 16.87
N PHE A 38 12.81 -17.97 16.52
CA PHE A 38 11.47 -18.21 17.02
C PHE A 38 10.48 -18.25 15.85
N VAL A 39 9.41 -19.04 16.03
CA VAL A 39 8.38 -19.23 15.01
C VAL A 39 7.09 -18.56 15.50
N LEU A 40 6.45 -17.78 14.62
CA LEU A 40 5.18 -17.12 14.90
C LEU A 40 4.11 -17.56 13.89
N PRO A 41 2.83 -17.57 14.27
CA PRO A 41 1.75 -17.79 13.33
C PRO A 41 1.77 -16.70 12.24
N LYS A 42 1.42 -17.09 11.02
CA LYS A 42 1.30 -16.16 9.90
C LYS A 42 0.24 -15.11 10.25
N PRO A 43 0.56 -13.80 10.18
CA PRO A 43 -0.40 -12.77 10.52
C PRO A 43 -1.57 -12.80 9.55
N LYS A 44 -2.77 -12.50 10.05
CA LYS A 44 -3.96 -12.33 9.21
C LYS A 44 -3.77 -11.12 8.31
N SER A 45 -4.21 -11.21 7.06
CA SER A 45 -4.16 -10.09 6.12
C SER A 45 -5.03 -8.93 6.62
N LYS A 46 -4.61 -7.70 6.34
CA LYS A 46 -5.46 -6.52 6.56
C LYS A 46 -6.72 -6.61 5.68
N PRO A 47 -7.85 -6.04 6.11
CA PRO A 47 -9.09 -6.09 5.35
C PRO A 47 -8.94 -5.35 4.01
N GLN A 48 -9.36 -6.00 2.92
CA GLN A 48 -9.08 -5.56 1.54
C GLN A 48 -9.73 -4.23 1.14
N TRP A 49 -10.76 -3.76 1.86
CA TRP A 49 -11.39 -2.46 1.57
C TRP A 49 -10.47 -1.28 1.91
N GLN A 50 -9.54 -1.44 2.86
CA GLN A 50 -8.58 -0.40 3.22
C GLN A 50 -7.62 -0.09 2.05
N SER A 51 -7.46 -1.05 1.13
CA SER A 51 -6.67 -0.92 -0.09
C SER A 51 -7.18 0.15 -1.05
N LEU A 52 -8.42 0.64 -0.89
CA LEU A 52 -8.98 1.67 -1.76
C LEU A 52 -8.49 3.08 -1.39
N TYR A 53 -8.24 3.35 -0.12
CA TYR A 53 -7.82 4.68 0.36
C TYR A 53 -6.29 4.84 0.42
N HIS A 54 -5.58 3.75 0.71
CA HIS A 54 -4.12 3.71 0.82
C HIS A 54 -3.27 4.03 -0.44
N PRO A 55 -3.76 3.90 -1.70
CA PRO A 55 -2.92 4.15 -2.89
C PRO A 55 -2.45 5.61 -3.00
N PHE A 56 -3.20 6.54 -2.42
CA PHE A 56 -2.86 7.95 -2.38
C PHE A 56 -2.59 8.42 -0.96
N GLN A 57 -1.57 9.28 -0.83
CA GLN A 57 -1.33 9.97 0.43
C GLN A 57 -2.52 10.90 0.75
N PRO A 58 -2.83 11.15 2.04
CA PRO A 58 -3.93 12.02 2.45
C PRO A 58 -3.89 13.40 1.81
N MET A 59 -2.68 13.96 1.63
CA MET A 59 -2.48 15.26 0.97
C MET A 59 -2.97 15.27 -0.49
N MET A 60 -2.78 14.17 -1.22
CA MET A 60 -3.24 14.06 -2.61
C MET A 60 -4.76 14.08 -2.69
N TRP A 61 -5.45 13.43 -1.74
CA TRP A 61 -6.91 13.47 -1.66
C TRP A 61 -7.43 14.88 -1.45
N VAL A 62 -6.81 15.63 -0.54
CA VAL A 62 -7.15 17.04 -0.30
C VAL A 62 -6.97 17.85 -1.59
N LEU A 63 -5.85 17.69 -2.30
CA LEU A 63 -5.60 18.39 -3.56
C LEU A 63 -6.61 18.02 -4.66
N VAL A 64 -6.92 16.74 -4.82
CA VAL A 64 -7.90 16.26 -5.81
C VAL A 64 -9.30 16.81 -5.51
N ILE A 65 -9.74 16.76 -4.26
CA ILE A 65 -11.03 17.33 -3.83
C ILE A 65 -11.03 18.85 -4.06
N SER A 66 -9.93 19.52 -3.71
CA SER A 66 -9.80 20.97 -3.88
C SER A 66 -9.89 21.36 -5.35
N LEU A 67 -9.17 20.67 -6.25
CA LEU A 67 -9.26 20.88 -7.69
C LEU A 67 -10.64 20.56 -8.25
N ASN A 68 -11.30 19.52 -7.75
CA ASN A 68 -12.65 19.16 -8.15
C ASN A 68 -13.69 20.22 -7.76
N LEU A 69 -13.43 21.05 -6.74
CA LEU A 69 -14.27 22.20 -6.39
C LEU A 69 -13.87 23.44 -7.19
N ILE A 70 -12.58 23.72 -7.33
CA ILE A 70 -12.07 24.91 -8.02
C ILE A 70 -12.50 24.92 -9.49
N ILE A 71 -12.36 23.81 -10.20
CA ILE A 71 -12.60 23.76 -11.66
C ILE A 71 -14.07 24.06 -12.03
N PRO A 72 -15.10 23.41 -11.44
CA PRO A 72 -16.49 23.80 -11.67
C PRO A 72 -16.80 25.23 -11.27
N THR A 73 -16.24 25.74 -10.16
CA THR A 73 -16.47 27.13 -9.75
C THR A 73 -15.88 28.13 -10.76
N ALA A 74 -14.70 27.84 -11.33
CA ALA A 74 -14.10 28.64 -12.40
C ALA A 74 -14.97 28.64 -13.66
N PHE A 75 -15.54 27.49 -14.05
CA PHE A 75 -16.49 27.41 -15.16
C PHE A 75 -17.76 28.24 -14.92
N ILE A 76 -18.31 28.20 -13.70
CA ILE A 76 -19.48 29.01 -13.32
C ILE A 76 -19.14 30.50 -13.33
N LEU A 77 -17.95 30.90 -12.86
CA LEU A 77 -17.49 32.30 -12.90
C LEU A 77 -17.32 32.81 -14.33
N ILE A 78 -16.74 32.00 -15.23
CA ILE A 78 -16.62 32.35 -16.65
C ILE A 78 -18.01 32.48 -17.29
N ALA A 79 -18.94 31.58 -16.97
CA ALA A 79 -20.32 31.64 -17.47
C ALA A 79 -21.09 32.87 -16.93
N TYR A 80 -20.86 33.24 -15.66
CA TYR A 80 -21.41 34.43 -15.03
C TYR A 80 -20.88 35.71 -15.69
N ALA A 81 -19.56 35.80 -15.89
CA ALA A 81 -18.93 36.94 -16.57
C ALA A 81 -19.35 37.09 -18.04
N GLY A 82 -19.67 35.97 -18.70
CA GLY A 82 -20.21 35.95 -20.06
C GLY A 82 -21.71 36.23 -20.18
N GLY A 83 -22.42 36.50 -19.08
CA GLY A 83 -23.86 36.79 -19.08
C GLY A 83 -24.76 35.61 -19.45
N HIS A 84 -24.22 34.38 -19.53
CA HIS A 84 -24.93 33.18 -19.95
C HIS A 84 -25.42 32.34 -18.75
N LEU A 85 -25.95 33.01 -17.71
CA LEU A 85 -26.41 32.33 -16.50
C LEU A 85 -27.82 31.76 -16.70
N GLU A 86 -27.91 30.58 -17.31
CA GLU A 86 -29.17 29.84 -17.43
C GLU A 86 -29.44 28.98 -16.19
N SER A 87 -30.73 28.72 -15.91
CA SER A 87 -31.16 27.79 -14.88
C SER A 87 -30.63 26.38 -15.19
N GLY A 88 -29.76 25.85 -14.32
CA GLY A 88 -29.13 24.54 -14.50
C GLY A 88 -27.67 24.56 -14.98
N THR A 89 -27.04 25.73 -15.07
CA THR A 89 -25.61 25.86 -15.40
C THR A 89 -24.71 24.98 -14.53
N GLY A 90 -24.97 24.86 -13.21
CA GLY A 90 -24.18 24.01 -12.31
C GLY A 90 -24.21 22.52 -12.69
N VAL A 91 -25.40 21.96 -12.90
CA VAL A 91 -25.58 20.55 -13.30
C VAL A 91 -24.99 20.30 -14.68
N ARG A 92 -25.07 21.29 -15.56
CA ARG A 92 -24.48 21.21 -16.91
C ARG A 92 -22.95 21.23 -16.86
N THR A 93 -22.33 22.10 -16.06
CA THR A 93 -20.88 22.13 -15.86
C THR A 93 -20.38 20.78 -15.33
N VAL A 94 -21.06 20.18 -14.36
CA VAL A 94 -20.70 18.84 -13.85
C VAL A 94 -20.79 17.78 -14.96
N ARG A 95 -21.85 17.79 -15.78
CA ARG A 95 -21.99 16.85 -16.92
C ARG A 95 -20.89 17.03 -17.97
N VAL A 96 -20.50 18.26 -18.29
CA VAL A 96 -19.38 18.55 -19.21
C VAL A 96 -18.05 18.05 -18.62
N LEU A 97 -17.80 18.29 -17.33
CA LEU A 97 -16.58 17.86 -16.64
C LEU A 97 -16.47 16.33 -16.51
N LEU A 98 -17.61 15.63 -16.44
CA LEU A 98 -17.70 14.17 -16.44
C LEU A 98 -17.73 13.56 -17.85
N TRP A 99 -17.57 14.39 -18.90
CA TRP A 99 -17.67 13.97 -20.30
C TRP A 99 -19.05 13.38 -20.70
N GLN A 100 -20.10 13.68 -19.94
CA GLN A 100 -21.45 13.19 -20.18
C GLN A 100 -22.27 14.09 -21.12
N ASP A 101 -21.88 15.35 -21.29
CA ASP A 101 -22.55 16.29 -22.20
C ASP A 101 -21.79 16.37 -23.53
N GLN A 102 -22.39 15.82 -24.60
CA GLN A 102 -21.81 15.81 -25.95
C GLN A 102 -22.39 16.91 -26.86
N GLY A 103 -23.39 17.66 -26.40
CA GLY A 103 -24.21 18.49 -27.29
C GLY A 103 -23.72 19.93 -27.49
N ARG A 104 -23.01 20.52 -26.53
CA ARG A 104 -22.63 21.95 -26.57
C ARG A 104 -21.34 22.23 -25.80
N LEU A 105 -20.23 22.25 -26.53
CA LEU A 105 -18.93 22.64 -26.00
C LEU A 105 -18.89 24.15 -25.70
N PRO A 106 -18.07 24.60 -24.72
CA PRO A 106 -17.84 26.02 -24.49
C PRO A 106 -17.26 26.66 -25.75
N THR A 107 -17.92 27.69 -26.26
CA THR A 107 -17.47 28.45 -27.44
C THR A 107 -16.31 29.39 -27.11
N LEU A 108 -16.15 29.77 -25.84
CA LEU A 108 -15.10 30.66 -25.34
C LEU A 108 -13.73 29.94 -25.32
N ALA A 109 -12.73 30.54 -25.97
CA ALA A 109 -11.34 30.06 -25.98
C ALA A 109 -10.74 29.73 -24.58
N PRO A 110 -10.89 30.56 -23.53
CA PRO A 110 -10.36 30.24 -22.20
C PRO A 110 -11.06 29.04 -21.56
N ALA A 111 -12.37 28.89 -21.75
CA ALA A 111 -13.12 27.74 -21.24
C ALA A 111 -12.72 26.44 -21.94
N ARG A 112 -12.34 26.51 -23.22
CA ARG A 112 -11.85 25.36 -23.99
C ARG A 112 -10.46 24.90 -23.53
N LEU A 113 -9.53 25.84 -23.28
CA LEU A 113 -8.22 25.51 -22.72
C LEU A 113 -8.34 24.89 -21.32
N LEU A 114 -9.23 25.44 -20.49
CA LEU A 114 -9.49 24.92 -19.15
C LEU A 114 -10.10 23.52 -19.21
N LEU A 115 -11.04 23.27 -20.13
CA LEU A 115 -11.60 21.93 -20.37
C LEU A 115 -10.55 20.92 -20.80
N LEU A 116 -9.68 21.29 -21.76
CA LEU A 116 -8.61 20.41 -22.24
C LEU A 116 -7.62 20.08 -21.12
N GLY A 117 -7.19 21.09 -20.35
CA GLY A 117 -6.34 20.88 -19.18
C GLY A 117 -6.99 19.98 -18.14
N TRP A 118 -8.29 20.17 -17.87
CA TRP A 118 -9.06 19.32 -16.97
C TRP A 118 -9.12 17.87 -17.45
N MET A 119 -9.34 17.63 -18.74
CA MET A 119 -9.38 16.28 -19.32
C MET A 119 -8.03 15.57 -19.19
N ILE A 120 -6.93 16.27 -19.46
CA ILE A 120 -5.58 15.71 -19.27
C ILE A 120 -5.35 15.39 -17.79
N PHE A 121 -5.70 16.31 -16.88
CA PHE A 121 -5.57 16.08 -15.45
C PHE A 121 -6.40 14.88 -14.96
N ALA A 122 -7.67 14.81 -15.35
CA ALA A 122 -8.58 13.72 -14.99
C ALA A 122 -8.08 12.37 -15.50
N LEU A 123 -7.50 12.35 -16.71
CA LEU A 123 -6.86 11.16 -17.27
C LEU A 123 -5.63 10.76 -16.46
N LEU A 124 -4.73 11.70 -16.17
CA LEU A 124 -3.49 11.44 -15.43
C LEU A 124 -3.76 10.92 -14.01
N ILE A 125 -4.68 11.55 -13.28
CA ILE A 125 -5.02 11.11 -11.91
C ILE A 125 -5.71 9.74 -11.93
N GLY A 126 -6.60 9.50 -12.91
CA GLY A 126 -7.30 8.22 -13.07
C GLY A 126 -6.35 7.07 -13.40
N VAL A 127 -5.43 7.26 -14.35
CA VAL A 127 -4.41 6.26 -14.70
C VAL A 127 -3.48 6.02 -13.52
N SER A 128 -2.99 7.09 -12.88
CA SER A 128 -2.08 6.97 -11.73
C SER A 128 -2.71 6.23 -10.55
N TYR A 129 -3.98 6.51 -10.25
CA TYR A 129 -4.73 5.81 -9.21
C TYR A 129 -4.87 4.34 -9.54
N ARG A 130 -5.28 4.00 -10.77
CA ARG A 130 -5.44 2.61 -11.21
C ARG A 130 -4.12 1.85 -11.16
N CYS A 131 -3.02 2.42 -11.65
CA CYS A 131 -1.70 1.79 -11.59
C CYS A 131 -1.27 1.50 -10.15
N LYS A 132 -1.43 2.47 -9.23
CA LYS A 132 -1.08 2.29 -7.82
C LYS A 132 -1.98 1.27 -7.13
N LEU A 133 -3.28 1.29 -7.43
CA LEU A 133 -4.22 0.32 -6.90
C LEU A 133 -3.86 -1.10 -7.37
N THR A 134 -3.57 -1.30 -8.66
CA THR A 134 -3.14 -2.60 -9.19
C THR A 134 -1.87 -3.09 -8.49
N ALA A 135 -0.87 -2.23 -8.32
CA ALA A 135 0.35 -2.59 -7.58
C ALA A 135 0.08 -2.95 -6.10
N PHE A 136 -0.86 -2.25 -5.47
CA PHE A 136 -1.25 -2.52 -4.09
C PHE A 136 -2.04 -3.83 -3.94
N LEU A 137 -2.82 -4.21 -4.94
CA LEU A 137 -3.59 -5.45 -4.95
C LEU A 137 -2.73 -6.67 -5.31
N THR A 138 -1.64 -6.51 -6.06
CA THR A 138 -0.73 -7.62 -6.37
C THR A 138 0.20 -7.95 -5.19
N ILE A 139 0.63 -6.96 -4.41
CA ILE A 139 1.54 -7.16 -3.27
C ILE A 139 0.75 -7.10 -1.96
N HIS A 140 0.56 -8.26 -1.33
CA HIS A 140 -0.06 -8.35 -0.01
C HIS A 140 0.93 -7.85 1.05
N LYS A 141 0.70 -6.64 1.58
CA LYS A 141 1.43 -6.16 2.77
C LYS A 141 0.88 -6.84 4.02
N PHE A 142 1.68 -7.73 4.59
CA PHE A 142 1.45 -8.24 5.94
C PHE A 142 1.70 -7.11 6.96
N PRO A 143 1.03 -7.12 8.12
CA PRO A 143 1.37 -6.21 9.21
C PRO A 143 2.83 -6.45 9.65
N GLU A 144 3.44 -5.41 10.21
CA GLU A 144 4.81 -5.49 10.75
C GLU A 144 4.89 -6.60 11.79
N ARG A 145 5.88 -7.46 11.64
CA ARG A 145 6.14 -8.60 12.52
C ARG A 145 7.24 -8.18 13.50
N PRO A 146 7.18 -8.57 14.78
CA PRO A 146 8.32 -8.40 15.67
C PRO A 146 9.50 -9.22 15.13
N GLU A 147 10.59 -8.55 14.80
CA GLU A 147 11.80 -9.18 14.24
C GLU A 147 12.80 -9.50 15.36
N THR A 148 12.66 -8.85 16.51
CA THR A 148 13.56 -9.02 17.66
C THR A 148 12.89 -9.69 18.85
N VAL A 149 13.70 -10.40 19.65
CA VAL A 149 13.27 -11.00 20.92
C VAL A 149 12.78 -9.94 21.91
N GLN A 150 13.32 -8.72 21.82
CA GLN A 150 12.89 -7.59 22.63
C GLN A 150 11.50 -7.09 22.25
N GLU A 151 11.18 -7.03 20.95
CA GLU A 151 9.83 -6.69 20.47
C GLU A 151 8.81 -7.78 20.81
N LEU A 152 9.20 -9.05 20.71
CA LEU A 152 8.40 -10.17 21.18
C LEU A 152 8.05 -10.06 22.67
N ALA A 153 9.04 -9.79 23.52
CA ALA A 153 8.84 -9.65 24.96
C ALA A 153 7.86 -8.50 25.28
N LYS A 154 7.89 -7.42 24.49
CA LYS A 154 6.94 -6.30 24.62
C LYS A 154 5.52 -6.66 24.19
N THR A 155 5.34 -7.57 23.22
CA THR A 155 4.01 -7.99 22.78
C THR A 155 3.25 -8.86 23.79
N GLY A 156 3.91 -9.38 24.83
CA GLY A 156 3.24 -10.11 25.92
C GLY A 156 2.57 -11.42 25.49
N ILE A 157 2.92 -11.93 24.31
CA ILE A 157 2.50 -13.25 23.83
C ILE A 157 3.38 -14.27 24.58
N PRO A 158 2.79 -15.26 25.29
CA PRO A 158 3.54 -16.26 26.04
C PRO A 158 4.41 -17.15 25.15
#